data_AF-A0A562V7M8-F1
#
_entry.id   AF-A0A562V7M8-F1
#
_cell.length_a   1.000
_cell.length_b   1.000
_cell.length_c   1.000
_cell.angle_alpha   90.00
_cell.angle_beta   90.00
_cell.angle_gamma   90.00
#
_symmetry.space_group_name_H-M   'P 1'
#
loop_
_entity.id
_entity.type
_entity.pdbx_description
1 polymer ?
#
loop_
_entity_poly.entity_id
_entity_poly.type
_entity_poly.pdbx_seq_one_letter_code
_entity_poly.pdbx_strand_id
1 'polypeptide(L)' 'MPGLGKSLIIIGLVIAAIGLLLTLAGRIPWLGRLPGDIFIKKDNFTFYFPLATSILISVVLSLLLWLFRR' A
#
# COMPACT_ATOMS: atom_id res chain seq x y z
N MET A 1 -7.30 -27.65 13.88
CA MET A 1 -6.66 -26.37 14.28
C MET A 1 -7.34 -25.19 13.56
N PRO A 2 -8.45 -24.63 14.07
CA PRO A 2 -9.30 -23.72 13.27
C PRO A 2 -8.63 -22.40 12.86
N GLY A 3 -7.74 -21.83 13.67
CA GLY A 3 -7.10 -20.55 13.37
C GLY A 3 -5.99 -20.59 12.32
N LEU A 4 -5.36 -21.75 12.09
CA LEU A 4 -4.14 -21.85 11.29
C LEU A 4 -4.35 -21.60 9.79
N GLY A 5 -5.48 -22.01 9.23
CA GLY A 5 -5.84 -21.66 7.84
C GLY A 5 -6.06 -20.16 7.66
N LYS A 6 -6.68 -19.50 8.65
CA LYS A 6 -6.97 -18.06 8.63
C LYS A 6 -5.69 -17.22 8.74
N SER A 7 -4.74 -17.61 9.60
CA SER A 7 -3.45 -16.92 9.71
C SER A 7 -2.59 -17.09 8.45
N LEU A 8 -2.57 -18.28 7.82
CA LEU A 8 -1.89 -18.50 6.54
C LEU A 8 -2.44 -17.61 5.41
N ILE A 9 -3.77 -17.44 5.33
CA ILE A 9 -4.42 -16.53 4.36
C ILE A 9 -4.03 -15.07 4.62
N ILE A 10 -4.01 -14.62 5.88
CA ILE A 10 -3.57 -13.26 6.26
C ILE A 10 -2.11 -13.03 5.83
N ILE A 11 -1.21 -13.96 6.17
CA ILE A 11 0.22 -13.86 5.84
C ILE A 11 0.43 -13.84 4.32
N GLY A 12 -0.27 -14.70 3.57
CA GLY A 12 -0.24 -14.70 2.11
C GLY A 12 -0.68 -13.38 1.48
N LEU A 13 -1.76 -12.78 1.99
CA LEU A 13 -2.24 -11.45 1.54
C LEU A 13 -1.23 -10.33 1.85
N VAL A 14 -0.61 -10.34 3.03
CA VAL A 14 0.43 -9.34 3.38
C VAL A 14 1.66 -9.47 2.50
N ILE A 15 2.14 -10.70 2.26
CA ILE A 15 3.28 -10.96 1.35
C ILE A 15 2.93 -10.55 -0.09
N ALA A 16 1.73 -10.85 -0.57
CA ALA A 16 1.27 -10.44 -1.90
C ALA A 16 1.18 -8.91 -2.04
N ALA A 17 0.69 -8.20 -1.02
CA ALA A 17 0.63 -6.74 -1.00
C ALA A 17 2.04 -6.10 -1.02
N ILE A 18 3.00 -6.66 -0.26
CA ILE A 18 4.40 -6.22 -0.26
C ILE A 18 5.05 -6.50 -1.63
N GLY A 19 4.83 -7.69 -2.20
CA GLY A 19 5.33 -8.04 -3.54
C GLY A 19 4.77 -7.15 -4.64
N LEU A 20 3.48 -6.79 -4.56
CA LEU A 20 2.84 -5.82 -5.47
C LEU A 20 3.44 -4.42 -5.32
N LEU A 21 3.62 -3.95 -4.08
CA LEU A 21 4.27 -2.66 -3.80
C LEU A 21 5.70 -2.59 -4.36
N LEU A 22 6.51 -3.64 -4.14
CA LEU A 22 7.90 -3.68 -4.63
C LEU A 22 7.99 -3.79 -6.16
N THR A 23 7.12 -4.58 -6.79
CA THR A 23 7.10 -4.71 -8.27
C THR A 23 6.56 -3.46 -8.95
N LEU A 24 5.60 -2.75 -8.36
CA LEU A 24 5.14 -1.44 -8.86
C LEU A 24 6.20 -0.35 -8.63
N ALA A 25 6.83 -0.30 -7.45
CA ALA A 25 7.91 0.65 -7.16
C ALA A 25 9.10 0.48 -8.13
N GLY A 26 9.54 -0.76 -8.36
CA GLY A 26 10.63 -1.06 -9.31
C GLY A 26 10.30 -0.82 -10.78
N ARG A 27 9.02 -0.67 -11.14
CA ARG A 27 8.56 -0.34 -12.51
C ARG A 27 8.39 1.16 -12.76
N ILE A 28 8.46 2.01 -11.72
CA ILE A 28 8.25 3.45 -11.83
C ILE A 28 9.62 4.17 -11.72
N PRO A 29 10.20 4.67 -12.83
CA PRO A 29 11.49 5.39 -12.82
C PRO A 29 11.44 6.78 -12.18
N TRP A 30 10.31 7.12 -11.54
CA TRP A 30 10.02 8.38 -10.88
C TRP A 30 9.49 8.08 -9.47
N LEU A 31 10.32 7.41 -8.66
CA LEU A 31 9.98 6.79 -7.37
C LEU A 31 9.80 7.82 -6.24
N GLY A 32 8.82 8.71 -6.44
CA GLY A 32 8.40 9.79 -5.54
C GLY A 32 7.02 10.36 -5.90
N ARG A 33 6.25 9.60 -6.69
CA ARG A 33 4.85 9.85 -7.08
C ARG A 33 4.26 8.56 -7.69
N LEU A 34 3.25 7.98 -7.07
CA LEU A 34 2.37 7.06 -7.79
C LEU A 34 1.41 7.87 -8.68
N PRO A 35 0.84 7.28 -9.75
CA PRO A 35 -0.30 7.89 -10.45
C PRO A 35 -1.48 8.04 -9.47
N GLY A 36 -1.68 9.26 -8.97
CA GLY A 36 -2.66 9.59 -7.92
C GLY A 36 -2.06 10.33 -6.72
N ASP A 37 -0.73 10.30 -6.52
CA ASP A 37 -0.05 11.16 -5.55
C ASP A 37 0.18 12.55 -6.16
N ILE A 38 -0.26 13.61 -5.47
CA ILE A 38 -0.15 14.99 -5.98
C ILE A 38 1.24 15.51 -5.66
N PHE A 39 2.12 15.52 -6.66
CA PHE A 39 3.45 16.14 -6.58
C PHE A 39 3.50 17.39 -7.47
N ILE A 40 3.65 18.55 -6.82
CA ILE A 40 3.77 19.86 -7.47
C ILE A 40 5.17 20.38 -7.20
N LYS A 41 5.95 20.64 -8.26
CA LYS A 41 7.27 21.25 -8.16
C LYS A 41 7.33 22.53 -8.99
N LYS A 42 7.75 23.61 -8.33
CA LYS A 42 8.00 24.95 -8.85
C LYS A 42 9.38 25.39 -8.32
N ASP A 43 9.93 26.46 -8.87
CA ASP A 43 11.38 26.78 -8.80
C ASP A 43 11.97 26.79 -7.38
N ASN A 44 11.22 27.31 -6.40
CA ASN A 44 11.58 27.31 -4.98
C ASN A 44 10.56 26.57 -4.08
N PHE A 45 9.70 25.71 -4.63
CA PHE A 45 8.63 25.05 -3.87
C PHE A 45 8.35 23.63 -4.37
N THR A 46 8.42 22.65 -3.47
CA THR A 46 8.03 21.25 -3.76
C THR A 46 7.00 20.81 -2.73
N PHE A 47 5.83 20.38 -3.22
CA PHE A 47 4.73 19.85 -2.41
C PHE A 47 4.45 18.41 -2.87
N TYR A 48 4.35 17.50 -1.92
CA TYR A 48 4.07 16.08 -2.15
C TYR A 48 2.94 15.64 -1.22
N PHE A 49 1.86 15.13 -1.80
CA PHE A 49 0.69 14.64 -1.07
C PHE A 49 0.37 13.20 -1.51
N PRO A 50 0.74 12.18 -0.71
CA PRO A 50 0.70 10.77 -1.08
C PRO A 50 -0.71 10.17 -0.97
N LEU A 51 -1.64 10.65 -1.79
CA LEU A 51 -3.05 10.26 -1.81
C LEU A 51 -3.27 8.78 -2.10
N ALA A 52 -2.67 8.26 -3.18
CA ALA A 52 -2.85 6.87 -3.60
C ALA A 52 -2.25 5.91 -2.57
N THR A 53 -1.06 6.26 -2.06
CA THR A 53 -0.38 5.53 -0.99
C THR A 53 -1.21 5.51 0.30
N SER A 54 -1.79 6.64 0.71
CA SER A 54 -2.62 6.74 1.92
C SER A 54 -3.90 5.92 1.83
N ILE A 55 -4.57 5.95 0.66
CA ILE A 55 -5.77 5.14 0.41
C ILE A 55 -5.44 3.64 0.45
N LEU A 56 -4.34 3.22 -0.18
CA LEU A 56 -3.90 1.82 -0.19
C LEU A 56 -3.63 1.30 1.24
N ILE A 57 -2.89 2.07 2.04
CA ILE A 57 -2.60 1.74 3.45
C ILE A 57 -3.91 1.64 4.26
N SER A 58 -4.85 2.57 4.07
CA SER A 58 -6.14 2.56 4.73
C SER A 58 -6.98 1.32 4.38
N VAL A 59 -7.01 0.91 3.11
CA VAL A 59 -7.71 -0.30 2.67
C VAL A 59 -7.07 -1.56 3.26
N VAL A 60 -5.75 -1.68 3.25
CA VAL A 60 -5.03 -2.84 3.83
C VAL A 60 -5.26 -2.94 5.34
N LEU A 61 -5.14 -1.83 6.09
CA LEU A 61 -5.43 -1.79 7.53
C LEU A 61 -6.89 -2.15 7.81
N SER A 62 -7.83 -1.63 7.00
CA SER A 62 -9.26 -1.93 7.14
C SER A 62 -9.56 -3.41 6.89
N LEU A 63 -8.93 -4.04 5.89
CA LEU A 63 -9.07 -5.47 5.63
C LEU A 63 -8.55 -6.32 6.79
N LEU A 64 -7.37 -5.97 7.32
CA LEU A 64 -6.77 -6.66 8.47
C LEU A 64 -7.65 -6.52 9.73
N LEU A 65 -8.08 -5.30 10.07
CA LEU A 65 -8.94 -5.05 11.23
C LEU A 65 -10.32 -5.73 11.10
N TRP A 66 -10.90 -5.78 9.90
CA TRP A 66 -12.12 -6.54 9.63
C TRP A 66 -11.91 -8.05 9.84
N LEU A 67 -10.81 -8.59 9.33
CA LEU A 67 -10.50 -10.01 9.40
C LEU A 67 -10.05 -10.49 10.79
N PHE A 68 -9.55 -9.59 11.65
CA PHE A 68 -9.29 -9.84 13.08
C PHE A 68 -10.52 -9.59 13.98
N ARG A 69 -11.52 -8.80 13.53
CA ARG A 69 -12.79 -8.58 14.26
C ARG A 69 -13.83 -9.67 13.98
N ARG A 70 -13.66 -10.41 12.89
CA ARG A 70 -14.37 -11.66 12.54
C ARG A 70 -13.51 -12.88 12.88
#